data_AF-A0AAN8BUY8-F1
#
_entry.id   AF-A0AAN8BUY8-F1
#
_cell.length_a   1.000
_cell.length_b   1.000
_cell.length_c   1.000
_cell.angle_alpha   90.00
_cell.angle_beta   90.00
_cell.angle_gamma   90.00
#
_symmetry.space_group_name_H-M   'P 1'
#
loop_
_entity.id
_entity.type
_entity.pdbx_description
1 polymer ?
#
loop_
_entity_poly.entity_id
_entity_poly.type
_entity_poly.pdbx_seq_one_letter_code
_entity_poly.pdbx_strand_id
1 'polypeptide(L)'
;MAEREEEVNYASGVFKAGNNPPPAAKRGEETVYVEVRVQNETKNEDSAGRRRFQHLACCLGILCVILLGGIIGVCVYLQVLSKLNQELETKKNNLTQQIQNMETNRNELNISRAQWSIDSYCLGNTDKKWQPCQKGWNLSQPSCYAFNDAPSSGWKTWEEAREDCRGNNSDLAVARDSEEKEAINTNRLGFYGFWIGLRVEDGKWKWVDGSDLTESSWIAAPDPADGLCAVFYRNKWVSVSCGEKRQWICQKKALSV
;
A
#
# COMPACT_ATOMS: atom_id res chain seq x y z
N MET A 1 -69.42 56.06 7.49
CA MET A 1 -68.16 55.29 7.62
C MET A 1 -68.15 54.75 9.05
N ALA A 2 -68.47 53.46 9.15
CA ALA A 2 -68.44 52.56 10.30
C ALA A 2 -69.18 52.98 11.60
N GLU A 3 -70.47 52.68 11.62
CA GLU A 3 -71.28 52.44 12.83
C GLU A 3 -70.69 51.28 13.65
N ARG A 4 -70.69 51.39 14.98
CA ARG A 4 -70.44 50.27 15.89
C ARG A 4 -71.71 50.08 16.71
N GLU A 5 -72.50 49.10 16.30
CA GLU A 5 -73.71 48.67 17.01
C GLU A 5 -73.32 48.07 18.37
N GLU A 6 -73.90 48.58 19.45
CA GLU A 6 -73.89 47.93 20.76
C GLU A 6 -74.99 46.87 20.76
N GLU A 7 -74.62 45.59 20.80
CA GLU A 7 -75.57 44.50 21.00
C GLU A 7 -76.17 44.56 22.41
N VAL A 8 -77.38 45.09 22.52
CA VAL A 8 -78.21 44.98 23.72
C VAL A 8 -78.82 43.58 23.76
N ASN A 9 -78.25 42.68 24.56
CA ASN A 9 -78.79 41.33 24.74
C ASN A 9 -80.01 41.35 25.67
N TYR A 10 -81.20 41.34 25.08
CA TYR A 10 -82.46 41.13 25.79
C TYR A 10 -82.68 39.64 26.05
N ALA A 11 -82.77 39.22 27.32
CA ALA A 11 -83.28 37.90 27.69
C ALA A 11 -84.79 38.00 27.95
N SER A 12 -85.60 37.31 27.14
CA SER A 12 -87.05 37.22 27.34
C SER A 12 -87.41 35.82 27.84
N GLY A 13 -87.98 35.73 29.04
CA GLY A 13 -88.40 34.47 29.66
C GLY A 13 -89.89 34.24 29.47
N VAL A 14 -90.26 33.12 28.83
CA VAL A 14 -91.66 32.68 28.69
C VAL A 14 -91.96 31.68 29.81
N PHE A 15 -92.80 32.06 30.76
CA PHE A 15 -93.32 31.13 31.77
C PHE A 15 -94.61 30.50 31.25
N LYS A 16 -94.64 29.17 31.14
CA LYS A 16 -95.88 28.41 30.89
C LYS A 16 -96.32 27.67 32.15
N ALA A 17 -97.59 27.90 32.48
CA ALA A 17 -98.27 27.61 33.72
C ALA A 17 -98.82 26.18 33.82
N GLY A 18 -99.10 25.74 35.06
CA GLY A 18 -99.96 24.60 35.37
C GLY A 18 -101.18 25.03 36.20
N ASN A 19 -102.34 25.07 35.55
CA ASN A 19 -103.76 24.89 35.94
C ASN A 19 -104.06 24.61 37.45
N ASN A 20 -105.04 25.18 38.18
CA ASN A 20 -106.28 25.99 38.01
C ASN A 20 -106.80 26.33 39.47
N PRO A 21 -107.93 27.03 39.72
CA PRO A 21 -108.38 28.40 39.37
C PRO A 21 -108.85 29.22 40.64
N PRO A 22 -109.33 30.49 40.51
CA PRO A 22 -109.31 31.54 41.56
C PRO A 22 -110.70 31.79 42.21
N PRO A 23 -110.90 32.80 43.09
CA PRO A 23 -111.22 34.16 42.60
C PRO A 23 -110.87 35.39 43.51
N ALA A 24 -110.94 36.57 42.87
CA ALA A 24 -111.35 37.90 43.39
C ALA A 24 -110.37 38.83 44.16
N ALA A 25 -109.68 39.68 43.38
CA ALA A 25 -109.64 41.15 43.42
C ALA A 25 -109.43 41.95 44.75
N LYS A 26 -108.38 42.80 44.82
CA LYS A 26 -108.39 44.25 44.49
C LYS A 26 -107.04 44.95 44.84
N ARG A 27 -106.55 45.69 43.84
CA ARG A 27 -105.71 46.92 43.78
C ARG A 27 -105.04 47.50 45.06
N GLY A 28 -103.72 47.72 44.97
CA GLY A 28 -102.93 48.71 45.73
C GLY A 28 -101.45 48.67 45.29
N GLU A 29 -100.90 49.79 44.81
CA GLU A 29 -99.51 49.94 44.33
C GLU A 29 -98.49 49.87 45.47
N GLU A 30 -97.38 49.16 45.25
CA GLU A 30 -96.11 49.44 45.93
C GLU A 30 -94.96 49.11 44.97
N THR A 31 -94.39 50.13 44.32
CA THR A 31 -93.16 49.98 43.53
C THR A 31 -91.97 49.94 44.47
N VAL A 32 -91.49 48.72 44.77
CA VAL A 32 -90.28 48.49 45.55
C VAL A 32 -89.06 48.61 44.63
N TYR A 33 -88.22 49.61 44.86
CA TYR A 33 -86.92 49.72 44.19
C TYR A 33 -85.93 48.76 44.88
N VAL A 34 -85.43 47.76 44.14
CA VAL A 34 -84.35 46.88 44.60
C VAL A 34 -83.04 47.39 44.02
N GLU A 35 -82.20 48.00 44.86
CA GLU A 35 -80.82 48.35 44.51
C GLU A 35 -79.98 47.07 44.51
N VAL A 36 -79.76 46.48 43.34
CA VAL A 36 -78.85 45.33 43.20
C VAL A 36 -77.41 45.84 43.25
N ARG A 37 -76.81 45.82 44.43
CA ARG A 37 -75.35 45.97 44.55
C ARG A 37 -74.68 44.70 44.08
N VAL A 38 -74.21 44.71 42.84
CA VAL A 38 -73.30 43.69 42.33
C VAL A 38 -71.96 43.86 43.05
N GLN A 39 -71.69 43.01 44.05
CA GLN A 39 -70.32 42.82 44.51
C GLN A 39 -69.57 42.05 43.41
N ASN A 40 -68.86 42.78 42.55
CA ASN A 40 -67.83 42.19 41.70
C ASN A 40 -66.66 41.80 42.61
N GLU A 41 -66.77 40.66 43.29
CA GLU A 41 -65.60 39.92 43.70
C GLU A 41 -65.00 39.29 42.45
N THR A 42 -64.07 40.00 41.82
CA THR A 42 -63.11 39.39 40.91
C THR A 42 -62.26 38.42 41.72
N LYS A 43 -62.75 37.18 41.87
CA LYS A 43 -61.92 36.07 42.35
C LYS A 43 -60.69 35.99 41.47
N ASN A 44 -59.55 36.15 42.12
CA ASN A 44 -58.20 36.16 41.58
C ASN A 44 -57.74 34.76 41.12
N GLU A 45 -58.60 34.01 40.41
CA GLU A 45 -58.32 32.67 39.89
C GLU A 45 -57.62 32.69 38.53
N ASP A 46 -57.79 33.76 37.73
CA ASP A 46 -57.12 33.92 36.43
C ASP A 46 -55.60 34.13 36.53
N SER A 47 -55.12 34.68 37.65
CA SER A 47 -53.70 35.03 37.78
C SER A 47 -52.81 33.84 38.16
N ALA A 48 -53.38 32.76 38.72
CA ALA A 48 -52.64 31.56 39.09
C ALA A 48 -52.48 30.57 37.92
N GLY A 49 -53.52 30.38 37.10
CA GLY A 49 -53.47 29.53 35.90
C GLY A 49 -52.56 30.11 34.82
N ARG A 50 -52.61 31.44 34.61
CA ARG A 50 -51.76 32.16 33.66
C ARG A 50 -50.28 32.08 34.03
N ARG A 51 -49.94 32.24 35.32
CA ARG A 51 -48.57 32.07 35.84
C ARG A 51 -48.06 30.63 35.66
N ARG A 52 -48.88 29.62 35.95
CA ARG A 52 -48.50 28.20 35.75
C ARG A 52 -48.25 27.86 34.27
N PHE A 53 -49.10 28.33 33.36
CA PHE A 53 -48.93 28.15 31.92
C PHE A 53 -47.66 28.82 31.39
N GLN A 54 -47.34 30.01 31.92
CA GLN A 54 -46.15 30.78 31.56
C GLN A 54 -44.85 30.11 32.04
N HIS A 55 -44.83 29.54 33.25
CA HIS A 55 -43.69 28.72 33.72
C HIS A 55 -43.52 27.43 32.90
N LEU A 56 -44.61 26.75 32.56
CA LEU A 56 -44.58 25.58 31.68
C LEU A 56 -44.03 25.91 30.30
N ALA A 57 -44.44 27.04 29.71
CA ALA A 57 -43.91 27.52 28.43
C ALA A 57 -42.41 27.85 28.49
N CYS A 58 -41.93 28.46 29.58
CA CYS A 58 -40.50 28.70 29.78
C CYS A 58 -39.69 27.40 29.93
N CYS A 59 -40.18 26.44 30.71
CA CYS A 59 -39.52 25.14 30.88
C CYS A 59 -39.46 24.36 29.56
N LEU A 60 -40.54 24.38 28.77
CA LEU A 60 -40.58 23.79 27.42
C LEU A 60 -39.58 24.47 26.49
N GLY A 61 -39.49 25.81 26.51
CA GLY A 61 -38.52 26.55 25.71
C GLY A 61 -37.07 26.18 26.04
N ILE A 62 -36.72 26.07 27.33
CA ILE A 62 -35.38 25.67 27.78
C ILE A 62 -35.07 24.22 27.37
N LEU A 63 -36.03 23.31 27.55
CA LEU A 63 -35.91 21.93 27.08
C LEU A 63 -35.65 21.86 25.57
N CYS A 64 -36.38 22.64 24.77
CA CYS A 64 -36.16 22.72 23.34
C CYS A 64 -34.74 23.21 23.00
N VAL A 65 -34.22 24.23 23.69
CA VAL A 65 -32.86 24.74 23.46
C VAL A 65 -31.79 23.69 23.79
N ILE A 66 -31.96 22.96 24.89
CA ILE A 66 -31.02 21.88 25.29
C ILE A 66 -31.06 20.73 24.27
N LEU A 67 -32.26 20.31 23.85
CA LEU A 67 -32.41 19.26 22.84
C LEU A 67 -31.80 19.69 21.50
N LEU A 68 -32.01 20.93 21.07
CA LEU A 68 -31.40 21.47 19.86
C LEU A 68 -29.87 21.52 19.96
N GLY A 69 -29.31 21.95 21.09
CA GLY A 69 -27.87 21.93 21.33
C GLY A 69 -27.27 20.52 21.28
N GLY A 70 -27.96 19.54 21.89
CA GLY A 70 -27.57 18.13 21.82
C GLY A 70 -27.59 17.58 20.41
N ILE A 71 -28.64 17.87 19.63
CA ILE A 71 -28.76 17.46 18.22
C ILE A 71 -27.61 18.05 17.39
N ILE A 72 -27.32 19.35 17.56
CA ILE A 72 -26.21 20.01 16.84
C ILE A 72 -24.88 19.34 17.19
N GLY A 73 -24.62 19.07 18.47
CA GLY A 73 -23.40 18.39 18.91
C GLY A 73 -23.24 17.00 18.30
N VAL A 74 -24.32 16.20 18.28
CA VAL A 74 -24.34 14.88 17.63
C VAL A 74 -24.11 15.01 16.13
N CYS A 75 -24.74 15.97 15.46
CA CYS A 75 -24.54 16.21 14.02
C CYS A 75 -23.08 16.55 13.70
N VAL A 76 -22.44 17.44 14.46
CA VAL A 76 -21.02 17.78 14.28
C VAL A 76 -20.14 16.55 14.52
N TYR A 77 -20.43 15.77 15.57
CA TYR A 77 -19.70 14.54 15.86
C TYR A 77 -19.80 13.52 14.71
N LEU A 78 -21.00 13.30 14.16
CA LEU A 78 -21.22 12.42 13.01
C LEU A 78 -20.52 12.93 11.74
N GLN A 79 -20.50 14.24 11.50
CA GLN A 79 -19.74 14.84 10.39
C GLN A 79 -18.24 14.57 10.51
N VAL A 80 -17.64 14.77 11.69
CA VAL A 80 -16.21 14.48 11.93
C VAL A 80 -15.92 13.00 11.74
N LEU A 81 -16.76 12.13 12.30
CA LEU A 81 -16.60 10.68 12.19
C LEU A 81 -16.68 10.20 10.73
N SER A 82 -17.64 10.71 9.96
CA SER A 82 -17.76 10.37 8.54
C SER A 82 -16.54 10.81 7.72
N LYS A 83 -15.98 12.00 8.01
CA LYS A 83 -14.76 12.48 7.35
C LYS A 83 -13.55 11.60 7.65
N LEU A 84 -13.35 11.23 8.92
CA LEU A 84 -12.27 10.31 9.30
C LEU A 84 -12.41 8.93 8.63
N ASN A 85 -13.64 8.41 8.55
CA ASN A 85 -13.90 7.14 7.88
C ASN A 85 -13.62 7.20 6.37
N GLN A 86 -13.98 8.31 5.72
CA GLN A 86 -13.63 8.54 4.30
C GLN A 86 -12.12 8.63 4.11
N GLU A 87 -11.40 9.34 4.98
CA GLU A 87 -9.93 9.40 4.94
C GLU A 87 -9.29 8.02 5.15
N LEU A 88 -9.85 7.20 6.03
CA LEU A 88 -9.36 5.84 6.25
C LEU A 88 -9.61 4.94 5.03
N GLU A 89 -10.81 4.98 4.44
CA GLU A 89 -11.15 4.20 3.24
C GLU A 89 -10.32 4.64 2.03
N THR A 90 -10.06 5.93 1.86
CA THR A 90 -9.17 6.41 0.78
C THR A 90 -7.74 5.92 0.97
N LYS A 91 -7.20 5.96 2.19
CA LYS A 91 -5.87 5.41 2.50
C LYS A 91 -5.80 3.90 2.28
N LYS A 92 -6.84 3.17 2.71
CA LYS A 92 -6.96 1.71 2.51
C LYS A 92 -7.02 1.36 1.03
N ASN A 93 -7.82 2.06 0.24
CA ASN A 93 -7.91 1.84 -1.20
C ASN A 93 -6.59 2.17 -1.90
N ASN A 94 -5.94 3.28 -1.56
CA ASN A 94 -4.62 3.63 -2.08
C ASN A 94 -3.58 2.55 -1.77
N LEU A 95 -3.52 2.06 -0.52
CA LEU A 95 -2.60 1.00 -0.13
C LEU A 95 -2.91 -0.32 -0.86
N THR A 96 -4.19 -0.68 -0.98
CA THR A 96 -4.63 -1.87 -1.71
C THR A 96 -4.21 -1.80 -3.17
N GLN A 97 -4.38 -0.64 -3.80
CA GLN A 97 -3.95 -0.40 -5.17
C GLN A 97 -2.42 -0.50 -5.32
N GLN A 98 -1.65 0.02 -4.36
CA GLN A 98 -0.19 -0.13 -4.36
C GLN A 98 0.22 -1.60 -4.26
N ILE A 99 -0.41 -2.38 -3.38
CA ILE A 99 -0.15 -3.82 -3.25
C ILE A 99 -0.45 -4.55 -4.56
N GLN A 100 -1.64 -4.33 -5.13
CA GLN A 100 -2.04 -4.96 -6.40
C GLN A 100 -1.10 -4.59 -7.55
N ASN A 101 -0.66 -3.34 -7.62
CA ASN A 101 0.32 -2.90 -8.61
C ASN A 101 1.67 -3.62 -8.43
N MET A 102 2.19 -3.69 -7.21
CA MET A 102 3.43 -4.42 -6.91
C MET A 102 3.31 -5.92 -7.22
N GLU A 103 2.18 -6.53 -6.89
CA GLU A 103 1.92 -7.94 -7.19
C GLU A 103 1.87 -8.19 -8.70
N THR A 104 1.19 -7.33 -9.45
CA THR A 104 1.11 -7.41 -10.92
C THR A 104 2.50 -7.28 -11.55
N ASN A 105 3.26 -6.25 -11.18
CA ASN A 105 4.62 -6.04 -11.69
C ASN A 105 5.55 -7.22 -11.37
N ARG A 106 5.43 -7.78 -10.16
CA ARG A 106 6.19 -8.98 -9.76
C ARG A 106 5.79 -10.19 -10.60
N ASN A 107 4.50 -10.40 -10.85
CA ASN A 107 4.01 -11.52 -11.64
C ASN A 107 4.47 -11.41 -13.09
N GLU A 108 4.38 -10.23 -13.69
CA GLU A 108 4.89 -9.96 -15.04
C GLU A 108 6.39 -10.25 -15.13
N LEU A 109 7.19 -9.75 -14.17
CA LEU A 109 8.62 -10.00 -14.11
C LEU A 109 8.96 -11.49 -13.98
N ASN A 110 8.19 -12.23 -13.16
CA ASN A 110 8.36 -13.67 -12.98
C ASN A 110 8.07 -14.44 -14.27
N ILE A 111 6.99 -14.08 -14.99
CA ILE A 111 6.63 -14.69 -16.28
C ILE A 111 7.74 -14.42 -17.31
N SER A 112 8.21 -13.18 -17.43
CA SER A 112 9.31 -12.83 -18.34
C SER A 112 10.60 -13.59 -18.02
N ARG A 113 10.93 -13.75 -16.73
CA ARG A 113 12.11 -14.52 -16.30
C ARG A 113 11.99 -16.00 -16.66
N ALA A 114 10.82 -16.60 -16.43
CA ALA A 114 10.58 -18.00 -16.78
C ALA A 114 10.69 -18.23 -18.30
N GLN A 115 10.10 -17.33 -19.10
CA GLN A 115 10.19 -17.39 -20.56
C GLN A 115 11.65 -17.30 -21.03
N TRP A 116 12.42 -16.35 -20.49
CA TRP A 116 13.85 -16.22 -20.81
C TRP A 116 14.66 -17.47 -20.47
N SER A 117 14.38 -18.11 -19.32
CA SER A 117 15.01 -19.39 -18.96
C SER A 117 14.67 -20.50 -19.94
N ILE A 118 13.40 -20.61 -20.36
CA ILE A 118 12.99 -21.58 -21.38
C ILE A 118 13.79 -21.36 -22.66
N ASP A 119 13.83 -20.12 -23.17
CA ASP A 119 14.49 -19.78 -24.42
C ASP A 119 16.02 -19.97 -24.37
N SER A 120 16.64 -19.78 -23.20
CA SER A 120 18.09 -19.89 -23.03
C SER A 120 18.57 -21.33 -22.96
N TYR A 121 17.76 -22.25 -22.43
CA TYR A 121 18.14 -23.63 -22.13
C TYR A 121 17.44 -24.70 -23.02
N CYS A 122 16.37 -24.35 -23.75
CA CYS A 122 15.72 -25.24 -24.71
C CYS A 122 16.31 -25.10 -26.12
N LEU A 123 16.72 -26.22 -26.74
CA LEU A 123 17.07 -26.26 -28.17
C LEU A 123 15.86 -26.72 -29.00
N GLY A 124 15.24 -25.77 -29.71
CA GLY A 124 14.27 -26.05 -30.77
C GLY A 124 12.81 -26.17 -30.33
N ASN A 125 11.89 -25.80 -31.23
CA ASN A 125 10.45 -25.70 -30.96
C ASN A 125 9.71 -27.05 -31.08
N THR A 126 10.34 -28.07 -31.68
CA THR A 126 9.69 -29.34 -32.04
C THR A 126 10.00 -30.49 -31.07
N ASP A 127 11.23 -30.57 -30.54
CA ASP A 127 11.68 -31.72 -29.72
C ASP A 127 12.02 -31.38 -28.26
N LYS A 128 11.76 -30.13 -27.81
CA LYS A 128 11.97 -29.62 -26.43
C LYS A 128 13.15 -30.27 -25.70
N LYS A 129 14.33 -30.22 -26.32
CA LYS A 129 15.55 -30.76 -25.70
C LYS A 129 16.15 -29.71 -24.77
N TRP A 130 16.07 -29.97 -23.48
CA TRP A 130 16.73 -29.16 -22.47
C TRP A 130 18.24 -29.40 -22.47
N GLN A 131 19.02 -28.35 -22.22
CA GLN A 131 20.46 -28.42 -22.10
C GLN A 131 20.87 -27.97 -20.68
N PRO A 132 21.90 -28.60 -20.07
CA PRO A 132 22.43 -28.15 -18.79
C PRO A 132 23.02 -26.72 -18.82
N CYS A 133 23.46 -26.27 -20.00
CA CYS A 133 24.07 -24.95 -20.21
C CYS A 133 23.25 -24.10 -21.17
N GLN A 134 23.33 -22.78 -20.97
CA GLN A 134 22.70 -21.81 -21.86
C GLN A 134 23.33 -21.86 -23.25
N LYS A 135 22.58 -21.48 -24.27
CA LYS A 135 23.12 -21.31 -25.64
C LYS A 135 24.38 -20.44 -25.62
N GLY A 136 25.46 -20.92 -26.24
CA GLY A 136 26.76 -20.25 -26.28
C GLY A 136 27.70 -20.57 -25.12
N TRP A 137 27.28 -21.39 -24.15
CA TRP A 137 28.11 -21.88 -23.07
C TRP A 137 28.53 -23.33 -23.30
N ASN A 138 29.79 -23.64 -23.03
CA ASN A 138 30.34 -24.98 -23.15
C ASN A 138 30.12 -25.75 -21.84
N LEU A 139 29.54 -26.94 -21.94
CA LEU A 139 29.35 -27.85 -20.80
C LEU A 139 30.65 -28.60 -20.51
N SER A 140 31.13 -28.50 -19.27
CA SER A 140 32.10 -29.42 -18.68
C SER A 140 31.70 -29.60 -17.23
N GLN A 141 31.08 -30.74 -16.93
CA GLN A 141 30.45 -30.99 -15.64
C GLN A 141 31.45 -30.73 -14.50
N PRO A 142 31.02 -30.10 -13.39
CA PRO A 142 29.65 -29.69 -13.04
C PRO A 142 29.24 -28.29 -13.54
N SER A 143 29.99 -27.71 -14.48
CA SER A 143 29.96 -26.29 -14.79
C SER A 143 29.72 -25.98 -16.28
N CYS A 144 29.31 -24.75 -16.55
CA CYS A 144 29.17 -24.16 -17.88
C CYS A 144 30.19 -23.04 -18.02
N TYR A 145 30.89 -22.98 -19.15
CA TYR A 145 31.95 -22.00 -19.41
C TYR A 145 31.66 -21.16 -20.65
N ALA A 146 31.81 -19.84 -20.53
CA ALA A 146 31.76 -18.91 -21.67
C ALA A 146 33.14 -18.31 -21.90
N PHE A 147 33.68 -18.51 -23.10
CA PHE A 147 34.96 -17.97 -23.53
C PHE A 147 34.71 -16.68 -24.30
N ASN A 148 35.03 -15.54 -23.69
CA ASN A 148 34.76 -14.23 -24.27
C ASN A 148 35.93 -13.80 -25.16
N ASP A 149 35.85 -14.24 -26.41
CA ASP A 149 36.87 -14.01 -27.44
C ASP A 149 36.74 -12.61 -28.10
N ALA A 150 36.74 -11.54 -27.28
CA ALA A 150 36.55 -10.17 -27.77
C ALA A 150 37.76 -9.65 -28.58
N PRO A 151 37.54 -8.75 -29.57
CA PRO A 151 38.64 -8.01 -30.21
C PRO A 151 39.36 -7.12 -29.18
N SER A 152 40.57 -6.66 -29.50
CA SER A 152 41.42 -5.93 -28.54
C SER A 152 40.79 -4.66 -27.97
N SER A 153 39.91 -3.99 -28.72
CA SER A 153 39.14 -2.85 -28.23
C SER A 153 38.11 -3.19 -27.16
N GLY A 154 37.69 -4.46 -27.08
CA GLY A 154 36.72 -4.98 -26.11
C GLY A 154 37.36 -5.74 -24.95
N TRP A 155 38.69 -5.79 -24.87
CA TRP A 155 39.39 -6.41 -23.74
C TRP A 155 39.17 -5.63 -22.44
N LYS A 156 39.17 -6.37 -21.33
CA LYS A 156 38.77 -5.88 -20.01
C LYS A 156 39.87 -6.09 -18.99
N THR A 157 39.96 -5.21 -17.98
CA THR A 157 40.72 -5.49 -16.76
C THR A 157 40.12 -6.68 -16.02
N TRP A 158 40.85 -7.22 -15.03
CA TRP A 158 40.33 -8.35 -14.26
C TRP A 158 39.00 -7.99 -13.56
N GLU A 159 38.90 -6.79 -12.99
CA GLU A 159 37.68 -6.28 -12.35
C GLU A 159 36.54 -6.11 -13.36
N GLU A 160 36.80 -5.46 -14.49
CA GLU A 160 35.81 -5.24 -15.56
C GLU A 160 35.30 -6.59 -16.12
N ALA A 161 36.18 -7.58 -16.28
CA ALA A 161 35.83 -8.92 -16.74
C ALA A 161 34.96 -9.67 -15.72
N ARG A 162 35.26 -9.52 -14.42
CA ARG A 162 34.46 -10.09 -13.35
C ARG A 162 33.06 -9.50 -13.30
N GLU A 163 32.95 -8.18 -13.43
CA GLU A 163 31.66 -7.50 -13.51
C GLU A 163 30.83 -7.96 -14.72
N ASP A 164 31.48 -8.14 -15.87
CA ASP A 164 30.84 -8.67 -17.07
C ASP A 164 30.26 -10.08 -16.84
N CYS A 165 31.02 -10.99 -16.24
CA CYS A 165 30.52 -12.31 -15.87
C CYS A 165 29.34 -12.23 -14.88
N ARG A 166 29.42 -11.35 -13.88
CA ARG A 166 28.34 -11.15 -12.89
C ARG A 166 27.06 -10.62 -13.51
N GLY A 167 27.17 -9.73 -14.50
CA GLY A 167 26.03 -9.27 -15.30
C GLY A 167 25.27 -10.41 -16.00
N ASN A 168 25.94 -11.54 -16.26
CA ASN A 168 25.39 -12.74 -16.90
C ASN A 168 25.07 -13.89 -15.92
N ASN A 169 24.85 -13.57 -14.63
CA ASN A 169 24.60 -14.53 -13.55
C ASN A 169 25.68 -15.63 -13.47
N SER A 170 26.94 -15.22 -13.60
CA SER A 170 28.13 -16.06 -13.53
C SER A 170 29.26 -15.35 -12.78
N ASP A 171 30.43 -15.95 -12.62
CA ASP A 171 31.64 -15.28 -12.15
C ASP A 171 32.81 -15.71 -13.04
N LEU A 172 34.00 -15.15 -12.86
CA LEU A 172 35.20 -15.62 -13.55
C LEU A 172 35.48 -17.09 -13.23
N ALA A 173 36.09 -17.82 -14.16
CA ALA A 173 36.30 -19.26 -14.03
C ALA A 173 37.21 -19.64 -12.84
N VAL A 174 36.75 -20.62 -12.07
CA VAL A 174 37.40 -21.24 -10.92
C VAL A 174 37.67 -22.70 -11.25
N ALA A 175 38.85 -23.18 -10.89
CA ALA A 175 39.16 -24.61 -10.91
C ALA A 175 39.27 -25.14 -9.49
N ARG A 176 38.33 -25.99 -9.08
CA ARG A 176 38.36 -26.65 -7.76
C ARG A 176 39.18 -27.93 -7.78
N ASP A 177 39.30 -28.55 -8.94
CA ASP A 177 40.00 -29.79 -9.16
C ASP A 177 40.66 -29.81 -10.55
N SER A 178 41.37 -30.89 -10.84
CA SER A 178 42.05 -31.07 -12.13
C SER A 178 41.08 -31.16 -13.30
N GLU A 179 39.83 -31.59 -13.10
CA GLU A 179 38.84 -31.67 -14.17
C GLU A 179 38.38 -30.28 -14.59
N GLU A 180 38.05 -29.40 -13.63
CA GLU A 180 37.72 -28.00 -13.92
C GLU A 180 38.94 -27.23 -14.46
N LYS A 181 40.17 -27.56 -14.03
CA LYS A 181 41.39 -27.00 -14.63
C LYS A 181 41.48 -27.34 -16.11
N GLU A 182 41.24 -28.59 -16.49
CA GLU A 182 41.27 -29.02 -17.89
C GLU A 182 40.14 -28.40 -18.71
N ALA A 183 38.97 -28.15 -18.11
CA ALA A 183 37.89 -27.42 -18.75
C ALA A 183 38.28 -25.98 -19.15
N ILE A 184 39.07 -25.32 -18.30
CA ILE A 184 39.64 -23.98 -18.56
C ILE A 184 40.77 -24.06 -19.59
N ASN A 185 41.59 -25.11 -19.53
CA ASN A 185 42.71 -25.35 -20.43
C ASN A 185 42.24 -25.77 -21.83
N THR A 186 41.71 -24.83 -22.58
CA THR A 186 41.25 -25.08 -23.95
C THR A 186 42.37 -24.86 -24.96
N ASN A 187 42.27 -25.49 -26.13
CA ASN A 187 43.17 -25.24 -27.27
C ASN A 187 42.96 -23.85 -27.93
N ARG A 188 42.34 -22.89 -27.22
CA ARG A 188 42.11 -21.53 -27.74
C ARG A 188 43.40 -20.72 -27.71
N LEU A 189 43.75 -20.19 -28.87
CA LEU A 189 44.91 -19.33 -29.06
C LEU A 189 44.56 -17.87 -28.75
N GLY A 190 44.52 -17.53 -27.46
CA GLY A 190 44.49 -16.12 -27.03
C GLY A 190 45.90 -15.54 -27.02
N PHE A 191 46.22 -14.60 -27.92
CA PHE A 191 47.56 -13.98 -28.00
C PHE A 191 48.01 -13.34 -26.69
N TYR A 192 47.05 -12.90 -25.87
CA TYR A 192 47.25 -12.30 -24.56
C TYR A 192 46.49 -13.06 -23.46
N GLY A 193 46.11 -14.31 -23.71
CA GLY A 193 45.46 -15.17 -22.73
C GLY A 193 44.11 -14.66 -22.22
N PHE A 194 43.55 -15.41 -21.27
CA PHE A 194 42.23 -15.16 -20.70
C PHE A 194 42.32 -14.98 -19.19
N TRP A 195 41.65 -13.96 -18.66
CA TRP A 195 41.41 -13.88 -17.23
C TRP A 195 40.67 -15.11 -16.72
N ILE A 196 41.16 -15.63 -15.62
CA ILE A 196 40.48 -16.61 -14.77
C ILE A 196 40.25 -15.98 -13.40
N GLY A 197 39.38 -16.59 -12.61
CA GLY A 197 38.92 -16.07 -11.34
C GLY A 197 39.93 -16.20 -10.21
N LEU A 198 41.23 -16.08 -10.48
CA LEU A 198 42.29 -16.23 -9.50
C LEU A 198 43.11 -14.94 -9.42
N ARG A 199 43.27 -14.42 -8.19
CA ARG A 199 44.05 -13.20 -7.90
C ARG A 199 44.83 -13.34 -6.60
N VAL A 200 45.81 -12.48 -6.39
CA VAL A 200 46.45 -12.33 -5.09
C VAL A 200 45.59 -11.44 -4.20
N GLU A 201 45.30 -11.92 -3.00
CA GLU A 201 44.60 -11.20 -1.95
C GLU A 201 45.16 -11.64 -0.59
N ASP A 202 45.56 -10.67 0.23
CA ASP A 202 46.26 -10.89 1.50
C ASP A 202 47.56 -11.70 1.34
N GLY A 203 48.31 -11.47 0.26
CA GLY A 203 49.56 -12.19 -0.03
C GLY A 203 49.37 -13.67 -0.40
N LYS A 204 48.16 -14.09 -0.79
CA LYS A 204 47.87 -15.48 -1.23
C LYS A 204 47.03 -15.51 -2.49
N TRP A 205 47.20 -16.56 -3.28
CA TRP A 205 46.33 -16.83 -4.43
C TRP A 205 44.94 -17.30 -3.96
N LYS A 206 43.92 -16.50 -4.24
CA LYS A 206 42.52 -16.76 -3.91
C LYS A 206 41.63 -16.77 -5.14
N TRP A 207 40.71 -17.72 -5.18
CA TRP A 207 39.66 -17.81 -6.17
C TRP A 207 38.53 -16.82 -5.88
N VAL A 208 37.78 -16.44 -6.91
CA VAL A 208 36.61 -15.56 -6.81
C VAL A 208 35.48 -16.13 -5.94
N ASP A 209 35.47 -17.45 -5.70
CA ASP A 209 34.53 -18.12 -4.79
C ASP A 209 35.01 -18.13 -3.32
N GLY A 210 36.17 -17.53 -3.04
CA GLY A 210 36.73 -17.36 -1.71
C GLY A 210 37.67 -18.49 -1.26
N SER A 211 37.82 -19.55 -2.06
CA SER A 211 38.76 -20.63 -1.75
C SER A 211 40.21 -20.25 -2.07
N ASP A 212 41.16 -20.80 -1.29
CA ASP A 212 42.59 -20.67 -1.58
C ASP A 212 43.00 -21.63 -2.71
N LEU A 213 44.02 -21.25 -3.49
CA LEU A 213 44.65 -22.18 -4.44
C LEU A 213 45.36 -23.31 -3.68
N THR A 214 44.90 -24.55 -3.85
CA THR A 214 45.47 -25.73 -3.19
C THR A 214 46.73 -26.25 -3.89
N GLU A 215 46.73 -26.24 -5.22
CA GLU A 215 47.83 -26.75 -6.04
C GLU A 215 48.67 -25.60 -6.60
N SER A 216 49.70 -25.18 -5.86
CA SER A 216 50.58 -24.08 -6.26
C SER A 216 51.30 -24.32 -7.60
N SER A 217 51.52 -25.59 -7.97
CA SER A 217 52.12 -25.99 -9.26
C SER A 217 51.28 -25.60 -10.47
N TRP A 218 50.01 -25.24 -10.28
CA TRP A 218 49.09 -24.89 -11.35
C TRP A 218 49.37 -23.55 -12.01
N ILE A 219 50.05 -22.65 -11.29
CA ILE A 219 50.37 -21.30 -11.75
C ILE A 219 51.88 -21.09 -11.75
N ALA A 220 52.40 -20.65 -12.90
CA ALA A 220 53.77 -20.19 -13.04
C ALA A 220 53.81 -18.70 -12.73
N ALA A 221 54.01 -18.37 -11.46
CA ALA A 221 54.07 -17.00 -10.94
C ALA A 221 55.27 -16.82 -9.99
N PRO A 222 55.80 -15.60 -9.84
CA PRO A 222 56.68 -15.25 -8.73
C PRO A 222 55.90 -15.31 -7.40
N ASP A 223 56.57 -14.99 -6.29
CA ASP A 223 55.92 -14.91 -4.98
C ASP A 223 54.66 -14.02 -5.04
N PRO A 224 53.55 -14.42 -4.38
CA PRO A 224 52.30 -13.69 -4.44
C PRO A 224 52.48 -12.25 -3.94
N ALA A 225 52.18 -11.28 -4.81
CA ALA A 225 52.17 -9.86 -4.50
C ALA A 225 50.82 -9.26 -4.89
N ASP A 226 50.31 -8.35 -4.07
CA ASP A 226 49.02 -7.69 -4.32
C ASP A 226 49.03 -6.98 -5.68
N GLY A 227 47.89 -7.02 -6.37
CA GLY A 227 47.75 -6.49 -7.74
C GLY A 227 48.14 -7.46 -8.86
N LEU A 228 48.51 -8.71 -8.52
CA LEU A 228 48.68 -9.80 -9.50
C LEU A 228 47.39 -10.61 -9.67
N CYS A 229 47.05 -10.86 -10.94
CA CYS A 229 45.91 -11.67 -11.35
C CYS A 229 46.37 -12.77 -12.31
N ALA A 230 45.66 -13.90 -12.35
CA ALA A 230 46.04 -15.04 -13.17
C ALA A 230 45.34 -15.04 -14.53
N VAL A 231 46.10 -15.46 -15.55
CA VAL A 231 45.57 -15.69 -16.90
C VAL A 231 45.90 -17.09 -17.37
N PHE A 232 44.96 -17.69 -18.11
CA PHE A 232 45.23 -18.84 -18.95
C PHE A 232 45.93 -18.38 -20.25
N TYR A 233 47.17 -18.81 -20.46
CA TYR A 233 47.97 -18.47 -21.64
C TYR A 233 48.77 -19.68 -22.11
N ARG A 234 48.54 -20.13 -23.36
CA ARG A 234 49.27 -21.24 -24.01
C ARG A 234 49.41 -22.49 -23.12
N ASN A 235 48.27 -22.98 -22.60
CA ASN A 235 48.21 -24.18 -21.75
C ASN A 235 48.90 -24.04 -20.38
N LYS A 236 49.15 -22.81 -19.93
CA LYS A 236 49.73 -22.51 -18.62
C LYS A 236 48.94 -21.40 -17.96
N TRP A 237 48.93 -21.39 -16.64
CA TRP A 237 48.46 -20.23 -15.90
C TRP A 237 49.65 -19.40 -15.49
N VAL A 238 49.59 -18.10 -15.72
CA VAL A 238 50.66 -17.16 -15.39
C VAL A 238 50.07 -15.94 -14.68
N SER A 239 50.88 -15.25 -13.88
CA SER A 239 50.49 -14.01 -13.22
C SER A 239 50.86 -12.79 -14.05
N VAL A 240 49.97 -11.81 -14.09
CA VAL A 240 50.15 -10.51 -14.74
C VAL A 240 49.48 -9.41 -13.90
N SER A 241 49.72 -8.14 -14.22
CA SER A 241 49.05 -7.05 -13.50
C SER A 241 47.54 -7.07 -13.76
N CYS A 242 46.73 -7.01 -12.71
CA CYS A 242 45.26 -7.01 -12.81
C CYS A 242 44.70 -5.88 -13.69
N GLY A 243 45.43 -4.77 -13.81
CA GLY A 243 45.07 -3.61 -14.63
C GLY A 243 45.28 -3.79 -16.14
N GLU A 244 45.86 -4.90 -16.58
CA GLU A 244 45.99 -5.19 -18.01
C GLU A 244 44.64 -5.54 -18.64
N LYS A 245 44.48 -5.28 -19.93
CA LYS A 245 43.25 -5.62 -20.65
C LYS A 245 43.41 -6.94 -21.39
N ARG A 246 42.55 -7.91 -21.11
CA ARG A 246 42.60 -9.25 -21.71
C ARG A 246 41.19 -9.79 -22.04
N GLN A 247 41.18 -10.93 -22.73
CA GLN A 247 39.99 -11.75 -22.88
C GLN A 247 39.66 -12.42 -21.53
N TRP A 248 38.49 -13.04 -21.37
CA TRP A 248 38.10 -13.63 -20.08
C TRP A 248 37.21 -14.86 -20.23
N ILE A 249 37.20 -15.69 -19.19
CA ILE A 249 36.37 -16.89 -19.12
C ILE A 249 35.40 -16.75 -17.95
N CYS A 250 34.12 -16.85 -18.24
CA CYS A 250 33.07 -16.91 -17.21
C CYS A 250 32.67 -18.36 -16.93
N GLN A 251 32.24 -18.63 -15.71
CA GLN A 251 31.73 -19.92 -15.26
C GLN A 251 30.46 -19.77 -14.42
N LYS A 252 29.52 -20.70 -14.60
CA LYS A 252 28.38 -20.93 -13.71
C LYS A 252 28.07 -22.42 -13.60
N LYS A 253 27.32 -22.82 -12.57
CA LYS A 253 26.90 -24.22 -12.42
C LYS A 253 25.98 -24.65 -13.57
N ALA A 254 26.17 -25.88 -14.04
CA ALA A 254 25.24 -26.49 -14.99
C ALA A 254 23.92 -26.86 -14.28
N LEU A 255 22.80 -26.78 -15.01
CA LEU A 255 21.52 -27.25 -14.50
C LEU A 255 21.51 -28.78 -14.48
N SER A 256 20.94 -29.36 -13.42
CA SER A 256 20.53 -30.76 -13.41
C SER A 256 19.27 -30.88 -14.26
N VAL A 257 19.40 -31.49 -15.44
CA VAL A 257 18.33 -31.70 -16.42
C VAL A 257 18.01 -33.18 -16.51
#